data_AF-A0A1X4NIL5-F1
#
_entry.id   AF-A0A1X4NIL5-F1
#
_cell.length_a   1.000
_cell.length_b   1.000
_cell.length_c   1.000
_cell.angle_alpha   90.00
_cell.angle_beta   90.00
_cell.angle_gamma   90.00
#
_symmetry.space_group_name_H-M   'P 1'
#
loop_
_entity.id
_entity.type
_entity.pdbx_description
1 polymer ?
#
loop_
_entity_poly.entity_id
_entity_poly.type
_entity_poly.pdbx_seq_one_letter_code
_entity_poly.pdbx_strand_id
1 'polypeptide(L)'
;MARLWAGLVLIAALVFAASPWFTQGFNGFEPDQFPVPQDNPPVQPAGYAFSIWGLIYLWLIVGAGFGLLRRSDDPDWTAMRPPLVLSLAIGATWLPVANVSPVAATVLIWAMLASAFLSLFRVGDTDRWFQQTPVAIYAGWLTAASSVSVGLLLGGYGVLSGKWSAIVALSIGLVIALVAQYRLHRAPEYGITVIWALIGVIVANTGPVNVAVVGLCVLGIIAILALRGTDTE
;
A
#
# COMPACT_ATOMS: atom_id res chain seq x y z
N MET A 1 7.50 23.23 17.22
CA MET A 1 7.77 21.89 16.63
C MET A 1 6.64 21.39 15.72
N ALA A 2 5.35 21.63 16.04
CA ALA A 2 4.23 21.16 15.21
C ALA A 2 4.26 21.65 13.75
N ARG A 3 4.49 22.95 13.52
CA ARG A 3 4.72 23.54 12.18
C ARG A 3 5.85 22.89 11.38
N LEU A 4 6.97 22.55 12.03
CA LEU A 4 8.10 21.88 11.37
C LEU A 4 7.64 20.54 10.79
N TRP A 5 6.95 19.73 11.59
CA TRP A 5 6.43 18.44 11.14
C TRP A 5 5.38 18.58 10.03
N ALA A 6 4.53 19.61 10.06
CA ALA A 6 3.58 19.88 8.98
C ALA A 6 4.31 20.16 7.65
N GLY A 7 5.36 20.99 7.69
CA GLY A 7 6.20 21.28 6.52
C GLY A 7 6.94 20.04 6.02
N LEU A 8 7.49 19.23 6.93
CA LEU A 8 8.18 17.99 6.58
C LEU A 8 7.25 16.96 5.93
N VAL A 9 5.99 16.84 6.35
CA VAL A 9 5.03 15.95 5.68
C VAL A 9 4.77 16.42 4.25
N LEU A 10 4.58 17.73 4.03
CA LEU A 10 4.37 18.26 2.68
C LEU A 10 5.59 18.04 1.79
N ILE A 11 6.80 18.32 2.29
CA ILE A 11 8.05 18.09 1.54
C ILE A 11 8.19 16.59 1.23
N ALA A 12 7.99 15.70 2.21
CA ALA A 12 8.10 14.27 1.99
C ALA A 12 7.06 13.75 0.98
N ALA A 13 5.82 14.27 1.02
CA ALA A 13 4.77 13.92 0.06
C ALA A 13 5.14 14.37 -1.37
N LEU A 14 5.65 15.59 -1.53
CA LEU A 14 6.10 16.12 -2.82
C LEU A 14 7.28 15.32 -3.38
N VAL A 15 8.29 15.03 -2.56
CA VAL A 15 9.46 14.25 -2.97
C VAL A 15 9.07 12.82 -3.31
N PHE A 16 8.18 12.20 -2.52
CA PHE A 16 7.66 10.87 -2.80
C PHE A 16 6.91 10.81 -4.14
N ALA A 17 6.00 11.77 -4.38
CA ALA A 17 5.23 11.86 -5.61
C ALA A 17 6.09 12.20 -6.85
N ALA A 18 7.23 12.87 -6.65
CA ALA A 18 8.17 13.20 -7.72
C ALA A 18 9.12 12.03 -8.07
N SER A 19 9.26 11.03 -7.20
CA SER A 19 10.15 9.88 -7.41
C SER A 19 10.00 9.19 -8.78
N PRO A 20 8.78 8.94 -9.31
CA PRO A 20 8.60 8.35 -10.64
C PRO A 20 9.16 9.17 -11.81
N TRP A 21 9.38 10.48 -11.66
CA TRP A 21 9.97 11.30 -12.73
C TRP A 21 11.49 11.13 -12.87
N PHE A 22 12.12 10.54 -11.85
CA PHE A 22 13.57 10.30 -11.82
C PHE A 22 13.93 8.82 -11.97
N THR A 23 12.93 7.95 -12.12
CA THR A 23 13.12 6.52 -12.33
C THR A 23 12.39 6.07 -13.60
N GLN A 24 12.68 4.86 -14.05
CA GLN A 24 11.81 4.20 -15.01
C GLN A 24 10.46 3.90 -14.33
N GLY A 25 9.35 3.96 -15.09
CA GLY A 25 8.02 3.71 -14.54
C GLY A 25 7.92 2.31 -13.92
N PHE A 26 7.14 2.15 -12.85
CA PHE A 26 7.04 0.89 -12.11
C PHE A 26 5.62 0.32 -12.14
N ASN A 27 5.47 -0.85 -12.76
CA ASN A 27 4.22 -1.63 -12.80
C ASN A 27 4.41 -3.06 -12.25
N GLY A 28 5.43 -3.25 -11.40
CA GLY A 28 5.95 -4.54 -10.96
C GLY A 28 7.47 -4.60 -11.11
N PHE A 29 8.09 -5.58 -10.45
CA PHE A 29 9.50 -5.88 -10.68
C PHE A 29 9.69 -6.44 -12.09
N GLU A 30 10.84 -6.15 -12.71
CA GLU A 30 11.17 -6.73 -14.01
C GLU A 30 11.46 -8.23 -13.84
N PRO A 31 10.98 -9.10 -14.75
CA PRO A 31 11.09 -10.55 -14.59
C PRO A 31 12.53 -11.05 -14.39
N ASP A 32 13.50 -10.46 -15.07
CA ASP A 32 14.91 -10.84 -15.10
C ASP A 32 15.72 -10.34 -13.89
N GLN A 33 15.09 -9.57 -12.98
CA GLN A 33 15.69 -9.20 -11.69
C GLN A 33 15.79 -10.38 -10.71
N PHE A 34 15.19 -11.52 -11.03
CA PHE A 34 15.15 -12.71 -10.19
C PHE A 34 15.92 -13.88 -10.82
N PRO A 35 16.53 -14.77 -10.01
CA PRO A 35 17.13 -16.02 -10.52
C PRO A 35 16.16 -16.90 -11.31
N VAL A 36 14.89 -16.95 -10.89
CA VAL A 36 13.78 -17.58 -11.60
C VAL A 36 12.88 -16.47 -12.15
N PRO A 37 12.84 -16.25 -13.48
CA PRO A 37 12.10 -15.13 -14.06
C PRO A 37 10.62 -15.09 -13.65
N GLN A 38 10.11 -13.89 -13.36
CA GLN A 38 8.72 -13.65 -12.96
C GLN A 38 7.92 -12.95 -14.06
N ASP A 39 7.64 -13.64 -15.17
CA ASP A 39 6.97 -13.01 -16.34
C ASP A 39 5.49 -12.69 -16.10
N ASN A 40 4.74 -13.61 -15.49
CA ASN A 40 3.32 -13.46 -15.17
C ASN A 40 3.03 -14.06 -13.78
N PRO A 41 3.63 -13.51 -12.71
CA PRO A 41 3.50 -14.06 -11.38
C PRO A 41 2.04 -13.92 -10.91
N PRO A 42 1.35 -15.02 -10.51
CA PRO A 42 -0.08 -14.99 -10.16
C PRO A 42 -0.44 -14.04 -9.02
N VAL A 43 0.54 -13.60 -8.22
CA VAL A 43 0.34 -12.67 -7.11
C VAL A 43 0.25 -11.21 -7.57
N GLN A 44 0.80 -10.87 -8.73
CA GLN A 44 0.92 -9.48 -9.18
C GLN A 44 -0.41 -8.97 -9.74
N PRO A 45 -0.89 -7.80 -9.29
CA PRO A 45 -2.07 -7.18 -9.88
C PRO A 45 -1.85 -6.81 -11.34
N ALA A 46 -2.93 -6.78 -12.12
CA ALA A 46 -2.92 -6.26 -13.49
C ALA A 46 -2.38 -4.80 -13.52
N GLY A 47 -1.67 -4.44 -14.58
CA GLY A 47 -0.95 -3.16 -14.67
C GLY A 47 -1.81 -1.92 -14.41
N TYR A 48 -3.08 -1.92 -14.81
CA TYR A 48 -3.98 -0.78 -14.53
C TYR A 48 -4.18 -0.53 -13.03
N ALA A 49 -4.05 -1.55 -12.18
CA ALA A 49 -4.25 -1.40 -10.74
C ALA A 49 -3.23 -0.43 -10.12
N PHE A 50 -2.04 -0.31 -10.71
CA PHE A 50 -0.99 0.64 -10.28
C PHE A 50 -1.36 2.11 -10.54
N SER A 51 -2.41 2.41 -11.33
CA SER A 51 -2.90 3.77 -11.53
C SER A 51 -3.40 4.43 -10.23
N ILE A 52 -3.68 3.64 -9.20
CA ILE A 52 -4.06 4.13 -7.87
C ILE A 52 -2.98 5.02 -7.23
N TRP A 53 -1.72 4.86 -7.62
CA TRP A 53 -0.64 5.73 -7.15
C TRP A 53 -0.88 7.19 -7.49
N GLY A 54 -1.46 7.50 -8.66
CA GLY A 54 -1.81 8.88 -9.02
C GLY A 54 -2.81 9.49 -8.03
N LEU A 55 -3.81 8.71 -7.60
CA LEU A 55 -4.76 9.13 -6.57
C LEU A 55 -4.07 9.29 -5.21
N ILE A 56 -3.26 8.31 -4.80
CA ILE A 56 -2.54 8.34 -3.51
C ILE A 56 -1.62 9.56 -3.42
N TYR A 57 -0.80 9.81 -4.44
CA TYR A 57 0.13 10.95 -4.46
C TYR A 57 -0.62 12.28 -4.36
N LEU A 58 -1.64 12.47 -5.20
CA LEU A 58 -2.43 13.71 -5.19
C LEU A 58 -3.08 13.93 -3.82
N TRP A 59 -3.69 12.90 -3.25
CA TRP A 59 -4.41 13.02 -1.99
C TRP A 59 -3.49 13.27 -0.80
N LEU A 60 -2.32 12.61 -0.76
CA LEU A 60 -1.30 12.88 0.25
C LEU A 60 -0.79 14.32 0.16
N ILE A 61 -0.56 14.85 -1.04
CA ILE A 61 -0.13 16.24 -1.23
C ILE A 61 -1.23 17.22 -0.77
N VAL A 62 -2.48 17.01 -1.19
CA VAL A 62 -3.60 17.88 -0.80
C VAL A 62 -3.81 17.84 0.72
N GLY A 63 -3.79 16.64 1.32
CA GLY A 63 -3.91 16.45 2.76
C GLY A 63 -2.77 17.11 3.54
N ALA A 64 -1.52 16.96 3.08
CA ALA A 64 -0.35 17.59 3.68
C ALA A 64 -0.39 19.12 3.54
N GLY A 65 -0.79 19.64 2.38
CA GLY A 65 -0.94 21.07 2.12
C GLY A 65 -2.02 21.69 3.00
N PHE A 66 -3.18 21.05 3.11
CA PHE A 66 -4.22 21.45 4.06
C PHE A 66 -3.71 21.40 5.50
N GLY A 67 -3.03 20.32 5.87
CA GLY A 67 -2.42 20.14 7.19
C GLY A 67 -1.42 21.24 7.56
N LEU A 68 -0.66 21.75 6.59
CA LEU A 68 0.27 22.87 6.77
C LEU A 68 -0.45 24.23 6.80
N LEU A 69 -1.42 24.47 5.92
CA LEU A 69 -2.05 25.78 5.79
C LEU A 69 -3.12 26.06 6.86
N ARG A 70 -3.85 25.03 7.27
CA ARG A 70 -5.02 25.16 8.16
C ARG A 70 -4.83 24.52 9.53
N ARG A 71 -3.97 23.50 9.63
CA ARG A 71 -3.84 22.65 10.83
C ARG A 71 -2.41 22.57 11.37
N SER A 72 -1.55 23.54 11.05
CA SER A 72 -0.11 23.45 11.34
C SER A 72 0.21 23.21 12.81
N ASP A 73 -0.59 23.81 13.70
CA ASP A 73 -0.42 23.77 15.15
C ASP A 73 -1.55 22.97 15.83
N ASP A 74 -2.36 22.24 15.06
CA ASP A 74 -3.45 21.43 15.57
C ASP A 74 -2.92 20.16 16.27
N PRO A 75 -3.24 19.94 17.57
CA PRO A 75 -2.85 18.75 18.30
C PRO A 75 -3.33 17.45 17.63
N ASP A 76 -4.50 17.47 17.00
CA ASP A 76 -5.15 16.29 16.41
C ASP A 76 -4.35 15.74 15.21
N TRP A 77 -3.51 16.58 14.61
CA TRP A 77 -2.62 16.23 13.51
C TRP A 77 -1.22 15.83 13.95
N THR A 78 -0.85 16.08 15.20
CA THR A 78 0.56 16.05 15.61
C THR A 78 1.13 14.65 15.67
N ALA A 79 0.38 13.69 16.23
CA ALA A 79 0.88 12.33 16.48
C ALA A 79 1.11 11.50 15.19
N MET A 80 0.34 11.77 14.13
CA MET A 80 0.44 11.04 12.85
C MET A 80 1.62 11.49 11.98
N ARG A 81 2.14 12.72 12.17
CA ARG A 81 3.10 13.34 11.24
C ARG A 81 4.47 12.67 11.23
N PRO A 82 5.18 12.46 12.35
CA PRO A 82 6.51 11.83 12.32
C PRO A 82 6.54 10.46 11.62
N PRO A 83 5.64 9.51 11.94
CA PRO A 83 5.64 8.22 11.23
C PRO A 83 5.24 8.35 9.76
N LEU A 84 4.39 9.32 9.39
CA LEU A 84 4.08 9.58 7.99
C LEU A 84 5.31 10.09 7.22
N VAL A 85 6.04 11.07 7.79
CA VAL A 85 7.29 11.57 7.19
C VAL A 85 8.26 10.43 6.95
N LEU A 86 8.46 9.55 7.94
CA LEU A 86 9.33 8.39 7.80
C LEU A 86 8.89 7.48 6.64
N SER A 87 7.59 7.15 6.57
CA SER A 87 7.06 6.29 5.51
C SER A 87 7.27 6.89 4.12
N LEU A 88 6.95 8.19 3.94
CA LEU A 88 7.06 8.88 2.67
C LEU A 88 8.52 9.10 2.26
N ALA A 89 9.42 9.36 3.22
CA ALA A 89 10.85 9.50 2.95
C ALA A 89 11.47 8.17 2.48
N ILE A 90 11.06 7.04 3.06
CA ILE A 90 11.44 5.71 2.55
C ILE A 90 10.82 5.50 1.16
N GLY A 91 9.55 5.87 0.98
CA GLY A 91 8.87 5.76 -0.31
C GLY A 91 9.55 6.51 -1.45
N ALA A 92 10.11 7.69 -1.17
CA ALA A 92 10.84 8.47 -2.15
C ALA A 92 12.05 7.73 -2.74
N THR A 93 12.70 6.87 -1.95
CA THR A 93 13.85 6.06 -2.37
C THR A 93 13.47 4.65 -2.80
N TRP A 94 12.21 4.25 -2.64
CA TRP A 94 11.76 2.90 -2.92
C TRP A 94 11.88 2.54 -4.40
N LEU A 95 11.38 3.39 -5.31
CA LEU A 95 11.42 3.15 -6.76
C LEU A 95 12.83 2.92 -7.30
N PRO A 96 13.83 3.79 -7.02
CA PRO A 96 15.18 3.54 -7.53
C PRO A 96 15.79 2.25 -6.96
N VAL A 97 15.48 1.89 -5.71
CA VAL A 97 15.91 0.63 -5.11
C VAL A 97 15.21 -0.58 -5.75
N ALA A 98 13.92 -0.45 -6.09
CA ALA A 98 13.14 -1.50 -6.74
C ALA A 98 13.63 -1.82 -8.16
N ASN A 99 14.19 -0.84 -8.87
CA ASN A 99 14.80 -1.06 -10.18
C ASN A 99 16.12 -1.86 -10.12
N VAL A 100 16.73 -2.04 -8.94
CA VAL A 100 18.03 -2.72 -8.80
C VAL A 100 18.00 -3.95 -7.88
N SER A 101 17.11 -3.98 -6.89
CA SER A 101 17.09 -5.07 -5.90
C SER A 101 15.68 -5.34 -5.38
N PRO A 102 15.03 -6.43 -5.82
CA PRO A 102 13.74 -6.85 -5.29
C PRO A 102 13.78 -7.13 -3.78
N VAL A 103 14.89 -7.65 -3.26
CA VAL A 103 15.06 -7.94 -1.83
C VAL A 103 15.09 -6.66 -1.01
N ALA A 104 15.92 -5.68 -1.40
CA ALA A 104 16.01 -4.42 -0.68
C ALA A 104 14.67 -3.65 -0.76
N ALA A 105 14.04 -3.62 -1.93
CA ALA A 105 12.72 -3.01 -2.10
C ALA A 105 11.64 -3.69 -1.26
N THR A 106 11.72 -5.01 -1.07
CA THR A 106 10.83 -5.74 -0.16
C THR A 106 11.04 -5.26 1.29
N VAL A 107 12.27 -5.14 1.78
CA VAL A 107 12.53 -4.60 3.12
C VAL A 107 11.97 -3.19 3.28
N LEU A 108 12.19 -2.34 2.27
CA LEU A 108 11.72 -0.95 2.30
C LEU A 108 10.19 -0.84 2.29
N ILE A 109 9.47 -1.61 1.47
CA ILE A 109 7.99 -1.54 1.41
C ILE A 109 7.36 -1.99 2.75
N TRP A 110 7.96 -2.97 3.42
CA TRP A 110 7.54 -3.37 4.77
C TRP A 110 7.81 -2.28 5.82
N ALA A 111 8.95 -1.60 5.74
CA ALA A 111 9.25 -0.46 6.60
C ALA A 111 8.30 0.73 6.34
N MET A 112 7.95 0.98 5.08
CA MET A 112 6.93 1.96 4.69
C MET A 112 5.57 1.59 5.27
N LEU A 113 5.16 0.32 5.17
CA LEU A 113 3.88 -0.16 5.70
C LEU A 113 3.81 -0.02 7.22
N ALA A 114 4.85 -0.43 7.94
CA ALA A 114 4.90 -0.33 9.39
C ALA A 114 4.76 1.13 9.87
N SER A 115 5.48 2.05 9.24
CA SER A 115 5.41 3.48 9.55
C SER A 115 4.09 4.12 9.08
N ALA A 116 3.52 3.69 7.95
CA ALA A 116 2.20 4.13 7.49
C ALA A 116 1.09 3.69 8.45
N PHE A 117 1.11 2.44 8.93
CA PHE A 117 0.18 1.98 9.96
C PHE A 117 0.34 2.77 11.25
N LEU A 118 1.59 2.99 11.69
CA LEU A 118 1.86 3.79 12.88
C LEU A 118 1.29 5.21 12.77
N SER A 119 1.31 5.79 11.58
CA SER A 119 0.65 7.06 11.28
C SER A 119 -0.88 6.91 11.32
N LEU A 120 -1.44 5.94 10.62
CA LEU A 120 -2.88 5.72 10.49
C LEU A 120 -3.57 5.47 11.84
N PHE A 121 -2.95 4.69 12.72
CA PHE A 121 -3.45 4.46 14.09
C PHE A 121 -3.35 5.69 15.00
N ARG A 122 -2.60 6.72 14.57
CA ARG A 122 -2.42 8.00 15.29
C ARG A 122 -3.09 9.17 14.60
N VAL A 123 -3.85 8.93 13.54
CA VAL A 123 -4.70 9.96 12.94
C VAL A 123 -5.77 10.37 13.97
N GLY A 124 -6.04 11.67 14.02
CA GLY A 124 -7.12 12.27 14.80
C GLY A 124 -8.51 11.86 14.33
N ASP A 125 -9.53 12.53 14.84
CA ASP A 125 -10.93 12.32 14.44
C ASP A 125 -11.51 13.46 13.60
N THR A 126 -10.73 14.52 13.38
CA THR A 126 -11.11 15.65 12.53
C THR A 126 -10.66 15.47 11.07
N ASP A 127 -11.20 16.31 10.18
CA ASP A 127 -10.79 16.46 8.78
C ASP A 127 -10.57 15.13 8.01
N ARG A 128 -11.45 14.16 8.21
CA ARG A 128 -11.33 12.79 7.66
C ARG A 128 -10.77 12.76 6.23
N TRP A 129 -11.31 13.58 5.33
CA TRP A 129 -10.91 13.63 3.92
C TRP A 129 -9.51 14.18 3.65
N PHE A 130 -8.95 15.01 4.53
CA PHE A 130 -7.61 15.58 4.38
C PHE A 130 -6.58 14.90 5.28
N GLN A 131 -7.03 14.23 6.35
CA GLN A 131 -6.18 13.61 7.35
C GLN A 131 -6.19 12.07 7.25
N GLN A 132 -7.33 11.44 7.50
CA GLN A 132 -7.43 9.98 7.61
C GLN A 132 -7.43 9.29 6.25
N THR A 133 -8.31 9.71 5.34
CA THR A 133 -8.50 9.09 4.03
C THR A 133 -7.20 8.94 3.24
N PRO A 134 -6.35 9.98 3.04
CA PRO A 134 -5.12 9.84 2.28
C PRO A 134 -4.12 8.85 2.90
N VAL A 135 -4.04 8.79 4.24
CA VAL A 135 -3.17 7.82 4.94
C VAL A 135 -3.76 6.41 4.88
N ALA A 136 -5.08 6.28 4.96
CA ALA A 136 -5.79 5.00 4.91
C ALA A 136 -5.65 4.31 3.53
N ILE A 137 -5.86 5.06 2.44
CA ILE A 137 -5.67 4.50 1.09
C ILE A 137 -4.20 4.13 0.84
N TYR A 138 -3.27 4.96 1.31
CA TYR A 138 -1.84 4.69 1.17
C TYR A 138 -1.46 3.41 1.91
N ALA A 139 -1.87 3.26 3.18
CA ALA A 139 -1.61 2.06 3.96
C ALA A 139 -2.26 0.82 3.33
N GLY A 140 -3.50 0.92 2.83
CA GLY A 140 -4.20 -0.19 2.18
C GLY A 140 -3.46 -0.71 0.96
N TRP A 141 -2.93 0.19 0.13
CA TRP A 141 -2.14 -0.19 -1.03
C TRP A 141 -0.79 -0.79 -0.62
N LEU A 142 -0.12 -0.22 0.39
CA LEU A 142 1.12 -0.78 0.93
C LEU A 142 0.93 -2.18 1.51
N THR A 143 -0.21 -2.50 2.13
CA THR A 143 -0.50 -3.86 2.60
C THR A 143 -0.49 -4.86 1.45
N ALA A 144 -1.14 -4.52 0.33
CA ALA A 144 -1.12 -5.35 -0.86
C ALA A 144 0.30 -5.44 -1.44
N ALA A 145 0.96 -4.32 -1.68
CA ALA A 145 2.30 -4.27 -2.29
C ALA A 145 3.36 -5.03 -1.48
N SER A 146 3.36 -4.88 -0.15
CA SER A 146 4.26 -5.61 0.74
C SER A 146 4.03 -7.12 0.68
N SER A 147 2.78 -7.55 0.62
CA SER A 147 2.44 -8.97 0.52
C SER A 147 2.81 -9.56 -0.85
N VAL A 148 2.53 -8.82 -1.92
CA VAL A 148 2.94 -9.15 -3.30
C VAL A 148 4.46 -9.32 -3.39
N SER A 149 5.24 -8.43 -2.77
CA SER A 149 6.70 -8.50 -2.79
C SER A 149 7.24 -9.81 -2.18
N VAL A 150 6.60 -10.33 -1.12
CA VAL A 150 6.94 -11.65 -0.55
C VAL A 150 6.65 -12.77 -1.56
N GLY A 151 5.51 -12.73 -2.24
CA GLY A 151 5.18 -13.71 -3.27
C GLY A 151 6.17 -13.69 -4.44
N LEU A 152 6.58 -12.50 -4.87
CA LEU A 152 7.58 -12.33 -5.94
C LEU A 152 8.95 -12.85 -5.52
N LEU A 153 9.38 -12.63 -4.27
CA LEU A 153 10.62 -13.23 -3.77
C LEU A 153 10.54 -14.76 -3.67
N LEU A 154 9.43 -15.31 -3.14
CA LEU A 154 9.25 -16.76 -3.01
C LEU A 154 9.27 -17.47 -4.37
N GLY A 155 8.62 -16.88 -5.38
CA GLY A 155 8.65 -17.38 -6.76
C GLY A 155 10.01 -17.15 -7.42
N GLY A 156 10.55 -15.94 -7.31
CA GLY A 156 11.77 -15.49 -7.98
C GLY A 156 13.05 -16.16 -7.50
N TYR A 157 13.08 -16.63 -6.25
CA TYR A 157 14.19 -17.42 -5.71
C TYR A 157 13.93 -18.94 -5.75
N GLY A 158 12.84 -19.38 -6.40
CA GLY A 158 12.52 -20.79 -6.57
C GLY A 158 12.14 -21.53 -5.29
N VAL A 159 11.79 -20.80 -4.21
CA VAL A 159 11.37 -21.39 -2.93
C VAL A 159 10.03 -22.09 -3.07
N LEU A 160 9.10 -21.47 -3.82
CA LEU A 160 7.79 -22.03 -4.13
C LEU A 160 7.44 -21.79 -5.60
N SER A 161 6.58 -22.63 -6.17
CA SER A 161 5.98 -22.36 -7.48
C SER A 161 5.13 -21.08 -7.44
N GLY A 162 5.01 -20.36 -8.56
CA GLY A 162 4.27 -19.10 -8.63
C GLY A 162 2.84 -19.14 -8.05
N LYS A 163 2.11 -20.26 -8.24
CA LYS A 163 0.78 -20.45 -7.63
C LYS A 163 0.83 -20.48 -6.09
N TRP A 164 1.76 -21.25 -5.52
CA TRP A 164 1.89 -21.35 -4.06
C TRP A 164 2.47 -20.08 -3.44
N SER A 165 3.41 -19.41 -4.12
CA SER A 165 3.91 -18.10 -3.72
C SER A 165 2.78 -17.07 -3.64
N ALA A 166 1.86 -17.08 -4.61
CA ALA A 166 0.69 -16.21 -4.61
C ALA A 166 -0.28 -16.53 -3.48
N ILE A 167 -0.56 -17.80 -3.20
CA ILE A 167 -1.42 -18.20 -2.09
C ILE A 167 -0.84 -17.71 -0.76
N VAL A 168 0.46 -17.91 -0.52
CA VAL A 168 1.14 -17.45 0.71
C VAL A 168 1.07 -15.94 0.85
N ALA A 169 1.44 -15.20 -0.20
CA ALA A 169 1.39 -13.75 -0.22
C ALA A 169 -0.02 -13.20 0.02
N LEU A 170 -1.03 -13.71 -0.68
CA LEU A 170 -2.42 -13.29 -0.50
C LEU A 170 -2.91 -13.62 0.90
N SER A 171 -2.53 -14.77 1.47
CA SER A 171 -2.90 -15.14 2.84
C SER A 171 -2.32 -14.16 3.85
N ILE A 172 -1.04 -13.79 3.71
CA ILE A 172 -0.39 -12.77 4.54
C ILE A 172 -1.13 -11.42 4.42
N GLY A 173 -1.37 -10.97 3.18
CA GLY A 173 -2.03 -9.70 2.91
C GLY A 173 -3.45 -9.66 3.45
N LEU A 174 -4.22 -10.74 3.33
CA LEU A 174 -5.58 -10.84 3.84
C LEU A 174 -5.60 -10.85 5.37
N VAL A 175 -4.71 -11.58 6.03
CA VAL A 175 -4.63 -11.55 7.50
C VAL A 175 -4.36 -10.14 8.00
N ILE A 176 -3.38 -9.44 7.40
CA ILE A 176 -3.06 -8.06 7.78
C ILE A 176 -4.24 -7.13 7.44
N ALA A 177 -4.85 -7.27 6.27
CA ALA A 177 -5.98 -6.47 5.85
C ALA A 177 -7.19 -6.60 6.78
N LEU A 178 -7.57 -7.84 7.13
CA LEU A 178 -8.71 -8.10 8.01
C LEU A 178 -8.45 -7.60 9.43
N VAL A 179 -7.26 -7.86 9.97
CA VAL A 179 -6.88 -7.37 11.31
C VAL A 179 -6.84 -5.84 11.33
N ALA A 180 -6.21 -5.20 10.35
CA ALA A 180 -6.13 -3.74 10.29
C ALA A 180 -7.50 -3.11 10.08
N GLN A 181 -8.33 -3.62 9.15
CA GLN A 181 -9.69 -3.12 8.91
C GLN A 181 -10.55 -3.26 10.17
N TYR A 182 -10.50 -4.41 10.84
CA TYR A 182 -11.18 -4.61 12.12
C TYR A 182 -10.64 -3.69 13.21
N ARG A 183 -9.34 -3.37 13.26
CA ARG A 183 -8.83 -2.43 14.27
C ARG A 183 -9.16 -0.97 13.94
N LEU A 184 -9.36 -0.65 12.67
CA LEU A 184 -9.47 0.72 12.17
C LEU A 184 -10.91 1.16 11.89
N HIS A 185 -11.95 0.33 12.08
CA HIS A 185 -13.40 0.55 11.86
C HIS A 185 -13.80 1.88 11.16
N ARG A 186 -13.49 3.02 11.77
CA ARG A 186 -13.57 4.40 11.22
C ARG A 186 -12.88 4.67 9.86
N ALA A 187 -11.98 3.83 9.36
CA ALA A 187 -11.22 4.05 8.12
C ALA A 187 -11.56 3.05 6.99
N PRO A 188 -12.80 3.07 6.47
CA PRO A 188 -13.22 2.19 5.38
C PRO A 188 -12.32 2.27 4.13
N GLU A 189 -11.74 3.43 3.85
CA GLU A 189 -10.94 3.69 2.65
C GLU A 189 -9.69 2.79 2.57
N TYR A 190 -9.19 2.31 3.71
CA TYR A 190 -8.16 1.27 3.79
C TYR A 190 -8.62 -0.02 3.08
N GLY A 191 -9.76 -0.59 3.51
CA GLY A 191 -10.31 -1.82 2.94
C GLY A 191 -10.73 -1.68 1.48
N ILE A 192 -11.27 -0.53 1.06
CA ILE A 192 -11.56 -0.26 -0.37
C ILE A 192 -10.28 -0.37 -1.21
N THR A 193 -9.17 0.13 -0.68
CA THR A 193 -7.90 0.10 -1.41
C THR A 193 -7.32 -1.31 -1.51
N VAL A 194 -7.48 -2.12 -0.46
CA VAL A 194 -7.13 -3.56 -0.53
C VAL A 194 -8.01 -4.28 -1.55
N ILE A 195 -9.32 -4.00 -1.57
CA ILE A 195 -10.26 -4.58 -2.56
C ILE A 195 -9.84 -4.21 -3.99
N TRP A 196 -9.43 -2.96 -4.23
CA TRP A 196 -8.90 -2.53 -5.53
C TRP A 196 -7.70 -3.38 -5.97
N ALA A 197 -6.75 -3.63 -5.07
CA ALA A 197 -5.61 -4.49 -5.35
C ALA A 197 -6.03 -5.95 -5.66
N LEU A 198 -6.95 -6.51 -4.87
CA LEU A 198 -7.49 -7.86 -5.08
C LEU A 198 -8.21 -7.99 -6.43
N ILE A 199 -8.96 -6.98 -6.86
CA ILE A 199 -9.58 -6.94 -8.19
C ILE A 199 -8.48 -6.98 -9.27
N GLY A 200 -7.41 -6.20 -9.11
CA GLY A 200 -6.27 -6.25 -10.02
C GLY A 200 -5.64 -7.65 -10.11
N VAL A 201 -5.50 -8.36 -8.98
CA VAL A 201 -5.01 -9.75 -8.96
C VAL A 201 -5.98 -10.69 -9.67
N ILE A 202 -7.29 -10.55 -9.44
CA ILE A 202 -8.31 -11.35 -10.13
C ILE A 202 -8.17 -11.20 -11.65
N VAL A 203 -8.12 -9.95 -12.14
CA VAL A 203 -8.01 -9.68 -13.58
C VAL A 203 -6.75 -10.31 -14.19
N ALA A 204 -5.61 -10.21 -13.50
CA ALA A 204 -4.35 -10.82 -13.94
C ALA A 204 -4.40 -12.36 -14.01
N ASN A 205 -5.36 -13.00 -13.34
CA ASN A 205 -5.48 -14.45 -13.24
C ASN A 205 -6.68 -15.01 -14.02
N THR A 206 -7.16 -14.31 -15.06
CA THR A 206 -8.30 -14.73 -15.89
C THR A 206 -7.92 -15.57 -17.12
N GLY A 207 -6.65 -15.65 -17.52
CA GLY A 207 -6.24 -16.36 -18.74
C GLY A 207 -4.86 -17.03 -18.63
N PRO A 208 -4.77 -18.36 -18.43
CA PRO A 208 -5.82 -19.28 -17.98
C PRO A 208 -6.24 -19.01 -16.52
N VAL A 209 -7.49 -19.36 -16.17
CA VAL A 209 -8.05 -19.05 -14.85
C VAL A 209 -7.32 -19.80 -13.73
N ASN A 210 -6.72 -19.05 -12.80
CA ASN A 210 -6.18 -19.61 -11.56
C ASN A 210 -7.25 -19.59 -10.45
N VAL A 211 -8.09 -20.63 -10.42
CA VAL A 211 -9.26 -20.73 -9.53
C VAL A 211 -8.89 -20.53 -8.05
N ALA A 212 -7.73 -21.05 -7.62
CA ALA A 212 -7.28 -20.92 -6.23
C ALA A 212 -6.98 -19.46 -5.85
N VAL A 213 -6.25 -18.74 -6.71
CA VAL A 213 -5.90 -17.33 -6.49
C VAL A 213 -7.14 -16.44 -6.57
N VAL A 214 -7.97 -16.64 -7.61
CA VAL A 214 -9.22 -15.88 -7.78
C VAL A 214 -10.17 -16.12 -6.61
N GLY A 215 -10.36 -17.38 -6.21
CA GLY A 215 -11.22 -17.76 -5.09
C GLY A 215 -10.77 -17.11 -3.78
N LEU A 216 -9.46 -17.11 -3.49
CA LEU A 216 -8.91 -16.45 -2.31
C LEU A 216 -9.13 -14.93 -2.33
N CYS A 217 -8.97 -14.28 -3.48
CA CYS A 217 -9.26 -12.86 -3.63
C CYS A 217 -10.74 -12.54 -3.39
N VAL A 218 -11.65 -13.33 -3.98
CA VAL A 218 -13.11 -13.17 -3.79
C VAL A 218 -13.51 -13.34 -2.32
N LEU A 219 -12.99 -14.38 -1.66
CA LEU A 219 -13.21 -14.60 -0.22
C LEU A 219 -12.70 -13.43 0.61
N GLY A 220 -11.52 -12.91 0.27
CA GLY A 220 -10.94 -11.72 0.90
C GLY A 220 -11.81 -10.49 0.76
N ILE A 221 -12.33 -10.22 -0.45
CA ILE A 221 -13.25 -9.10 -0.71
C ILE A 221 -14.53 -9.25 0.14
N ILE A 222 -15.14 -10.44 0.14
CA ILE A 222 -16.36 -10.71 0.93
C ILE A 222 -16.07 -10.49 2.42
N ALA A 223 -14.95 -11.00 2.94
CA ALA A 223 -14.59 -10.84 4.34
C ALA A 223 -14.37 -9.36 4.74
N ILE A 224 -13.69 -8.57 3.91
CA ILE A 224 -13.49 -7.14 4.15
C ILE A 224 -14.82 -6.37 4.12
N LEU A 225 -15.72 -6.71 3.20
CA LEU A 225 -17.05 -6.10 3.12
C LEU A 225 -17.94 -6.50 4.31
N ALA A 226 -17.87 -7.76 4.74
CA ALA A 226 -18.64 -8.26 5.88
C ALA A 226 -18.26 -7.55 7.19
N LEU A 227 -16.97 -7.27 7.40
CA LEU A 227 -16.49 -6.48 8.56
C LEU A 227 -17.08 -5.07 8.62
N ARG A 228 -17.57 -4.51 7.50
CA ARG A 228 -18.27 -3.23 7.51
C ARG A 228 -19.76 -3.35 7.77
N GLY A 229 -20.37 -4.45 7.32
CA GLY A 229 -21.79 -4.69 7.54
C GLY A 229 -22.12 -4.84 9.03
N THR A 230 -21.14 -5.17 9.86
CA THR A 230 -21.27 -5.23 11.33
C THR A 230 -21.14 -3.88 12.02
N ASP A 231 -20.68 -2.83 11.33
CA ASP A 231 -20.41 -1.49 11.91
C ASP A 231 -21.60 -0.53 11.73
N THR A 232 -22.73 -0.98 11.18
CA THR A 232 -23.94 -0.16 10.93
C THR A 232 -24.96 -0.16 12.07
N GLU A 233 -24.54 -0.52 13.28
CA GLU A 233 -25.32 -0.33 14.53
C GLU A 233 -24.82 0.88 15.33
#